data_AF-A0A0E3U8P3-F1
#
_entry.id   AF-A0A0E3U8P3-F1
#
_cell.length_a   1.000
_cell.length_b   1.000
_cell.length_c   1.000
_cell.angle_alpha   90.00
_cell.angle_beta   90.00
_cell.angle_gamma   90.00
#
_symmetry.space_group_name_H-M   'P 1'
#
loop_
_entity.id
_entity.type
_entity.pdbx_description
1 polymer ?
#
loop_
_entity_poly.entity_id
_entity_poly.type
_entity_poly.pdbx_seq_one_letter_code
_entity_poly.pdbx_strand_id
1 'polypeptide(L)'
;MCETTQSMTENTAKEESRADGWGTQNGVNEMKHEFARVIRRVTCLAALVGAMGMVCPAFAQILPSDHHQSVSLTFDRSSVPDSWIFRRQHNTHYTPGNGIGSRTAHVCRSNVDTTLGACPVRPANVFAPTPTSITLRFMEERSKLQVDLVVGAIKVITVSGSTCTHVNTPFHSNRDRGRCQAGPYDVSRYTLSISRAELQKIPVGGLWRARLEFYVRELENPVPSATHSYDIELRVTDNQNAQIYFPTLSSISPRVALDLRRRPGPNFVPIVYGGRSVDMCFYDGFGSNSPGALRVRASDARANFPARPPGNGLLVRRGTDGSQPRQRIEYRVGLTYAGAHRWVNVGDTVGTSFTSVAQAPIRIVRLPGIPAPVACTPGTLAFEVVPFVEREKDAGSFEGPLRIEMFVDAARM
;
A
#
# COMPACT_ATOMS: atom_id res chain seq x y z
N MET A 1 38.30 -40.52 -7.79
CA MET A 1 39.54 -41.32 -7.65
C MET A 1 40.47 -40.54 -6.73
N CYS A 2 40.94 -41.20 -5.67
CA CYS A 2 41.93 -40.76 -4.65
C CYS A 2 41.53 -39.57 -3.77
N GLU A 3 41.19 -39.81 -2.49
CA GLU A 3 42.06 -40.02 -1.30
C GLU A 3 42.41 -38.68 -0.60
N THR A 4 41.86 -38.40 0.60
CA THR A 4 42.48 -38.55 1.95
C THR A 4 43.84 -37.84 2.04
N THR A 5 44.17 -36.97 3.03
CA THR A 5 44.28 -37.27 4.47
C THR A 5 44.71 -36.01 5.29
N GLN A 6 44.33 -35.99 6.59
CA GLN A 6 45.07 -35.49 7.80
C GLN A 6 45.44 -34.00 7.95
N SER A 7 45.59 -33.38 9.14
CA SER A 7 45.39 -33.63 10.60
C SER A 7 45.56 -32.24 11.30
N MET A 8 45.20 -31.92 12.55
CA MET A 8 45.67 -32.38 13.88
C MET A 8 44.97 -31.46 14.94
N THR A 9 44.25 -31.99 15.95
CA THR A 9 44.53 -32.02 17.43
C THR A 9 44.61 -30.65 18.15
N GLU A 10 43.95 -30.37 19.29
CA GLU A 10 43.99 -30.97 20.65
C GLU A 10 42.67 -30.67 21.43
N ASN A 11 42.02 -31.63 22.12
CA ASN A 11 42.17 -32.08 23.54
C ASN A 11 41.86 -30.97 24.60
N THR A 12 41.12 -31.15 25.70
CA THR A 12 40.59 -32.31 26.46
C THR A 12 39.70 -31.80 27.63
N ALA A 13 38.80 -32.66 28.15
CA ALA A 13 38.49 -32.93 29.58
C ALA A 13 36.97 -33.22 29.80
N LYS A 14 36.59 -34.50 30.02
CA LYS A 14 36.31 -35.19 31.32
C LYS A 14 34.89 -34.90 31.86
N GLU A 15 34.07 -35.79 32.41
CA GLU A 15 34.08 -37.19 32.90
C GLU A 15 32.58 -37.59 33.01
N GLU A 16 32.10 -38.74 32.50
CA GLU A 16 31.72 -39.98 33.25
C GLU A 16 31.01 -39.77 34.60
N SER A 17 29.93 -40.45 35.02
CA SER A 17 29.40 -41.84 34.86
C SER A 17 28.02 -41.86 35.59
N ARG A 18 26.93 -42.59 35.24
CA ARG A 18 26.59 -44.02 35.04
C ARG A 18 25.82 -44.66 36.24
N ALA A 19 24.61 -45.14 35.91
CA ALA A 19 23.86 -46.34 36.36
C ALA A 19 23.33 -46.54 37.81
N ASP A 20 22.01 -46.77 37.84
CA ASP A 20 21.24 -47.93 38.33
C ASP A 20 21.63 -48.69 39.63
N GLY A 21 20.61 -48.97 40.45
CA GLY A 21 20.60 -50.18 41.30
C GLY A 21 19.77 -50.09 42.60
N TRP A 22 18.80 -50.99 42.73
CA TRP A 22 17.83 -51.15 43.83
C TRP A 22 18.40 -51.54 45.21
N GLY A 23 17.66 -51.23 46.29
CA GLY A 23 17.80 -51.89 47.60
C GLY A 23 16.96 -51.27 48.73
N THR A 24 16.02 -52.04 49.29
CA THR A 24 15.05 -51.71 50.37
C THR A 24 15.57 -51.98 51.79
N GLN A 25 15.25 -51.14 52.79
CA GLN A 25 14.55 -51.52 54.05
C GLN A 25 14.41 -50.37 55.09
N ASN A 26 13.16 -50.20 55.54
CA ASN A 26 12.63 -49.91 56.90
C ASN A 26 13.05 -48.68 57.73
N GLY A 27 12.06 -47.84 58.09
CA GLY A 27 12.12 -46.97 59.27
C GLY A 27 11.16 -45.77 59.30
N VAL A 28 9.89 -46.00 59.64
CA VAL A 28 8.98 -45.14 60.45
C VAL A 28 8.88 -43.62 60.14
N ASN A 29 7.78 -43.18 59.50
CA ASN A 29 6.82 -42.20 60.07
C ASN A 29 5.71 -41.79 59.06
N GLU A 30 4.46 -41.98 59.51
CA GLU A 30 3.27 -41.10 59.35
C GLU A 30 3.20 -40.07 58.20
N MET A 31 2.23 -40.21 57.28
CA MET A 31 0.95 -39.47 57.26
C MET A 31 0.24 -39.51 55.88
N LYS A 32 -1.03 -39.94 55.93
CA LYS A 32 -2.24 -39.40 55.26
C LYS A 32 -2.55 -39.73 53.79
N HIS A 33 -3.60 -40.56 53.68
CA HIS A 33 -4.83 -40.45 52.86
C HIS A 33 -4.68 -40.33 51.33
N GLU A 34 -5.06 -41.32 50.51
CA GLU A 34 -6.31 -42.10 50.33
C GLU A 34 -6.81 -41.79 48.92
N PHE A 35 -6.63 -42.70 47.97
CA PHE A 35 -7.44 -42.77 46.75
C PHE A 35 -7.41 -44.18 46.13
N ALA A 36 -8.62 -44.62 45.76
CA ALA A 36 -8.98 -45.70 44.83
C ALA A 36 -9.12 -47.12 45.39
N ARG A 37 -10.29 -47.76 45.20
CA ARG A 37 -10.61 -48.53 43.98
C ARG A 37 -11.97 -49.25 44.03
N VAL A 38 -12.58 -49.21 42.85
CA VAL A 38 -13.64 -50.07 42.29
C VAL A 38 -13.19 -51.55 42.19
N ILE A 39 -14.06 -52.53 42.51
CA ILE A 39 -14.02 -53.90 41.92
C ILE A 39 -15.44 -54.57 41.82
N ARG A 40 -15.80 -54.89 40.55
CA ARG A 40 -16.57 -56.04 39.97
C ARG A 40 -18.09 -56.29 40.16
N ARG A 41 -18.77 -56.18 39.00
CA ARG A 41 -19.57 -57.16 38.22
C ARG A 41 -20.77 -57.88 38.86
N VAL A 42 -21.98 -57.64 38.32
CA VAL A 42 -22.95 -58.67 37.87
C VAL A 42 -23.80 -58.12 36.71
N THR A 43 -23.87 -58.87 35.61
CA THR A 43 -24.76 -58.75 34.45
C THR A 43 -26.22 -59.02 34.80
N CYS A 44 -27.16 -58.17 34.36
CA CYS A 44 -28.56 -58.55 34.14
C CYS A 44 -29.28 -57.63 33.13
N LEU A 45 -29.78 -58.29 32.08
CA LEU A 45 -30.89 -57.98 31.17
C LEU A 45 -31.00 -56.64 30.43
N ALA A 46 -30.90 -56.81 29.11
CA ALA A 46 -31.39 -55.92 28.06
C ALA A 46 -32.93 -55.86 28.03
N ALA A 47 -33.45 -54.64 27.84
CA ALA A 47 -34.49 -54.27 26.87
C ALA A 47 -35.09 -52.92 27.30
N LEU A 48 -34.86 -51.87 26.51
CA LEU A 48 -35.87 -50.85 26.16
C LEU A 48 -35.24 -49.77 25.26
N VAL A 49 -35.61 -49.86 23.98
CA VAL A 49 -35.88 -48.75 23.05
C VAL A 49 -34.73 -47.80 22.74
N GLY A 50 -34.05 -48.13 21.65
CA GLY A 50 -33.28 -47.16 20.87
C GLY A 50 -34.20 -46.09 20.30
N ALA A 51 -34.19 -44.90 20.92
CA ALA A 51 -34.50 -43.67 20.22
C ALA A 51 -33.27 -43.30 19.38
N MET A 52 -33.15 -43.92 18.20
CA MET A 52 -32.25 -43.44 17.16
C MET A 52 -32.70 -42.02 16.81
N GLY A 53 -31.89 -41.05 17.22
CA GLY A 53 -32.02 -39.69 16.73
C GLY A 53 -31.90 -39.69 15.22
N MET A 54 -33.03 -39.50 14.52
CA MET A 54 -32.99 -38.84 13.23
C MET A 54 -32.57 -37.40 13.49
N VAL A 55 -31.27 -37.17 13.55
CA VAL A 55 -30.74 -35.87 13.18
C VAL A 55 -31.04 -35.76 11.70
N CYS A 56 -32.19 -35.14 11.36
CA CYS A 56 -32.38 -34.62 10.02
C CYS A 56 -31.09 -33.87 9.68
N PRO A 57 -30.44 -34.14 8.53
CA PRO A 57 -29.42 -33.23 8.06
C PRO A 57 -30.15 -31.91 7.87
N ALA A 58 -29.96 -30.97 8.81
CA ALA A 58 -30.35 -29.60 8.59
C ALA A 58 -29.50 -29.15 7.39
N PHE A 59 -30.08 -29.23 6.19
CA PHE A 59 -29.44 -28.69 5.01
C PHE A 59 -29.19 -27.22 5.31
N ALA A 60 -27.92 -26.86 5.45
CA ALA A 60 -27.53 -25.52 5.86
C ALA A 60 -28.08 -24.51 4.84
N GLN A 61 -29.08 -23.75 5.25
CA GLN A 61 -29.63 -22.64 4.48
C GLN A 61 -28.72 -21.43 4.63
N ILE A 62 -28.67 -20.58 3.61
CA ILE A 62 -28.02 -19.27 3.68
C ILE A 62 -29.13 -18.25 3.48
N LEU A 63 -29.53 -17.57 4.55
CA LEU A 63 -30.44 -16.44 4.46
C LEU A 63 -29.63 -15.16 4.24
N PRO A 64 -30.19 -14.13 3.59
CA PRO A 64 -29.55 -12.83 3.50
C PRO A 64 -29.17 -12.33 4.89
N SER A 65 -27.92 -11.90 5.04
CA SER A 65 -27.39 -11.29 6.25
C SER A 65 -26.40 -10.20 5.88
N ASP A 66 -26.19 -9.24 6.78
CA ASP A 66 -25.28 -8.14 6.52
C ASP A 66 -23.86 -8.66 6.24
N HIS A 67 -23.20 -8.02 5.27
CA HIS A 67 -21.84 -8.37 4.86
C HIS A 67 -20.98 -7.13 4.72
N HIS A 68 -19.77 -7.19 5.24
CA HIS A 68 -18.74 -6.17 5.06
C HIS A 68 -17.41 -6.82 4.73
N GLN A 69 -16.66 -6.23 3.80
CA GLN A 69 -15.32 -6.69 3.49
C GLN A 69 -14.47 -5.60 2.84
N SER A 70 -13.20 -5.52 3.20
CA SER A 70 -12.24 -4.62 2.52
C SER A 70 -11.56 -5.33 1.33
N VAL A 71 -11.21 -4.57 0.29
CA VAL A 71 -10.43 -5.02 -0.87
C VAL A 71 -9.37 -4.02 -1.25
N SER A 72 -8.27 -4.53 -1.79
CA SER A 72 -7.24 -3.68 -2.38
C SER A 72 -6.72 -4.23 -3.70
N LEU A 73 -6.32 -3.31 -4.58
CA LEU A 73 -5.57 -3.57 -5.80
C LEU A 73 -4.38 -2.63 -5.88
N THR A 74 -3.22 -3.17 -6.25
CA THR A 74 -2.02 -2.37 -6.54
C THR A 74 -1.67 -2.50 -8.01
N PHE A 75 -1.43 -1.38 -8.70
CA PHE A 75 -0.92 -1.37 -10.07
C PHE A 75 -0.22 -0.06 -10.40
N ASP A 76 0.64 -0.08 -11.42
CA ASP A 76 1.24 1.13 -11.99
C ASP A 76 0.43 1.58 -13.22
N ARG A 77 0.33 2.90 -13.45
CA ARG A 77 -0.39 3.47 -14.60
C ARG A 77 0.18 3.02 -15.94
N SER A 78 1.46 2.66 -16.01
CA SER A 78 2.08 2.10 -17.21
C SER A 78 1.71 0.62 -17.47
N SER A 79 1.12 -0.06 -16.48
CA SER A 79 0.80 -1.49 -16.53
C SER A 79 -0.57 -1.81 -15.90
N VAL A 80 -1.63 -1.15 -16.37
CA VAL A 80 -3.00 -1.35 -15.85
C VAL A 80 -3.50 -2.77 -16.16
N PRO A 81 -4.04 -3.54 -15.19
CA PRO A 81 -4.55 -4.89 -15.44
C PRO A 81 -5.78 -4.92 -16.35
N ASP A 82 -6.02 -6.05 -17.02
CA ASP A 82 -7.17 -6.23 -17.94
C ASP A 82 -8.53 -6.07 -17.24
N SER A 83 -8.63 -6.59 -16.01
CA SER A 83 -9.78 -6.42 -15.13
C SER A 83 -9.39 -6.78 -13.70
N TRP A 84 -10.20 -6.34 -12.75
CA TRP A 84 -10.08 -6.74 -11.35
C TRP A 84 -11.42 -7.25 -10.84
N ILE A 85 -11.53 -8.57 -10.71
CA ILE A 85 -12.68 -9.23 -10.08
C ILE A 85 -12.40 -9.31 -8.58
N PHE A 86 -12.80 -8.28 -7.84
CA PHE A 86 -12.53 -8.20 -6.42
C PHE A 86 -13.47 -9.08 -5.59
N ARG A 87 -14.63 -9.47 -6.15
CA ARG A 87 -15.50 -10.51 -5.57
C ARG A 87 -16.02 -11.45 -6.63
N ARG A 88 -15.81 -12.75 -6.43
CA ARG A 88 -16.27 -13.81 -7.32
C ARG A 88 -17.29 -14.68 -6.61
N GLN A 89 -18.50 -14.75 -7.17
CA GLN A 89 -19.56 -15.67 -6.76
C GLN A 89 -19.79 -15.70 -5.22
N HIS A 90 -19.89 -14.54 -4.59
CA HIS A 90 -20.25 -14.47 -3.16
C HIS A 90 -21.70 -14.94 -2.97
N ASN A 91 -21.94 -15.89 -2.06
CA ASN A 91 -23.27 -16.42 -1.76
C ASN A 91 -24.10 -15.39 -1.00
N THR A 92 -25.30 -15.09 -1.48
CA THR A 92 -26.23 -14.16 -0.80
C THR A 92 -27.48 -14.82 -0.28
N HIS A 93 -27.92 -15.89 -0.95
CA HIS A 93 -29.12 -16.62 -0.57
C HIS A 93 -29.02 -18.06 -1.05
N TYR A 94 -29.31 -19.01 -0.19
CA TYR A 94 -29.57 -20.40 -0.54
C TYR A 94 -30.69 -20.98 0.32
N THR A 95 -31.74 -21.48 -0.33
CA THR A 95 -32.83 -22.21 0.34
C THR A 95 -33.07 -23.52 -0.40
N PRO A 96 -32.61 -24.68 0.11
CA PRO A 96 -32.66 -25.96 -0.59
C PRO A 96 -34.06 -26.27 -1.13
N GLY A 97 -34.16 -26.59 -2.41
CA GLY A 97 -35.42 -26.99 -3.03
C GLY A 97 -36.44 -25.84 -3.19
N ASN A 98 -36.05 -24.59 -2.94
CA ASN A 98 -36.89 -23.42 -3.07
C ASN A 98 -36.25 -22.35 -3.97
N GLY A 99 -36.96 -21.91 -5.01
CA GLY A 99 -36.49 -20.95 -6.00
C GLY A 99 -36.35 -19.50 -5.52
N ILE A 100 -36.51 -19.20 -4.23
CA ILE A 100 -36.39 -17.83 -3.68
C ILE A 100 -35.03 -17.21 -4.02
N GLY A 101 -33.93 -17.97 -4.01
CA GLY A 101 -32.61 -17.47 -4.41
C GLY A 101 -32.62 -16.86 -5.82
N SER A 102 -33.32 -17.47 -6.78
CA SER A 102 -33.46 -16.87 -8.12
C SER A 102 -34.19 -15.51 -8.11
N ARG A 103 -35.02 -15.25 -7.10
CA ARG A 103 -35.84 -14.04 -6.93
C ARG A 103 -35.19 -12.97 -6.03
N THR A 104 -34.07 -13.28 -5.36
CA THR A 104 -33.32 -12.32 -4.51
C THR A 104 -32.53 -11.32 -5.34
N ALA A 105 -32.89 -10.04 -5.29
CA ALA A 105 -32.25 -8.98 -6.05
C ALA A 105 -31.22 -8.20 -5.20
N HIS A 106 -30.29 -7.54 -5.87
CA HIS A 106 -29.33 -6.63 -5.27
C HIS A 106 -29.52 -5.23 -5.87
N VAL A 107 -29.77 -4.25 -5.03
CA VAL A 107 -30.14 -2.89 -5.46
C VAL A 107 -29.34 -1.84 -4.70
N CYS A 108 -29.00 -0.74 -5.35
CA CYS A 108 -28.30 0.35 -4.69
C CYS A 108 -29.24 1.14 -3.77
N ARG A 109 -28.65 1.97 -2.91
CA ARG A 109 -29.39 2.91 -2.05
C ARG A 109 -29.94 4.10 -2.84
N SER A 110 -29.21 4.51 -3.87
CA SER A 110 -29.55 5.61 -4.77
C SER A 110 -29.28 5.20 -6.22
N ASN A 111 -30.00 5.83 -7.16
CA ASN A 111 -29.76 5.72 -8.59
C ASN A 111 -28.94 6.88 -9.16
N VAL A 112 -28.59 7.87 -8.33
CA VAL A 112 -27.86 9.09 -8.73
C VAL A 112 -26.67 9.41 -7.84
N ASP A 113 -26.72 9.05 -6.55
CA ASP A 113 -25.65 9.32 -5.60
C ASP A 113 -24.55 8.26 -5.74
N THR A 114 -23.38 8.69 -6.22
CA THR A 114 -22.24 7.82 -6.48
C THR A 114 -21.35 7.61 -5.25
N THR A 115 -21.61 8.27 -4.12
CA THR A 115 -20.78 8.17 -2.90
C THR A 115 -20.75 6.76 -2.32
N LEU A 116 -21.87 6.04 -2.38
CA LEU A 116 -22.01 4.63 -1.97
C LEU A 116 -22.29 3.69 -3.14
N GLY A 117 -22.30 4.21 -4.37
CA GLY A 117 -22.67 3.49 -5.58
C GLY A 117 -24.08 3.83 -6.08
N ALA A 118 -24.17 4.27 -7.33
CA ALA A 118 -25.42 4.57 -8.02
C ALA A 118 -25.79 3.45 -9.01
N CYS A 119 -26.95 2.84 -8.81
CA CYS A 119 -27.53 1.83 -9.71
C CYS A 119 -29.06 1.69 -9.45
N PRO A 120 -29.79 0.79 -10.14
CA PRO A 120 -31.21 0.59 -9.88
C PRO A 120 -31.52 0.31 -8.39
N VAL A 121 -32.52 1.01 -7.85
CA VAL A 121 -32.92 0.98 -6.43
C VAL A 121 -34.13 0.08 -6.15
N ARG A 122 -34.73 -0.50 -7.20
CA ARG A 122 -35.87 -1.41 -7.11
C ARG A 122 -35.58 -2.70 -7.87
N PRO A 123 -35.98 -3.87 -7.33
CA PRO A 123 -35.94 -5.11 -8.07
C PRO A 123 -36.79 -5.03 -9.34
N ALA A 124 -36.36 -5.69 -10.42
CA ALA A 124 -37.11 -5.76 -11.67
C ALA A 124 -37.02 -7.15 -12.32
N ASN A 125 -38.05 -7.51 -13.09
CA ASN A 125 -38.08 -8.77 -13.82
C ASN A 125 -37.29 -8.66 -15.13
N VAL A 126 -35.96 -8.76 -15.04
CA VAL A 126 -35.03 -8.58 -16.16
C VAL A 126 -34.22 -9.85 -16.44
N PHE A 127 -33.84 -10.09 -17.70
CA PHE A 127 -33.19 -11.36 -18.13
C PHE A 127 -31.83 -11.17 -18.82
N ALA A 128 -31.46 -9.95 -19.21
CA ALA A 128 -30.25 -9.70 -19.99
C ALA A 128 -29.00 -10.19 -19.24
N PRO A 129 -28.06 -10.91 -19.88
CA PRO A 129 -26.83 -11.37 -19.22
C PRO A 129 -25.85 -10.21 -18.94
N THR A 130 -26.23 -8.97 -19.25
CA THR A 130 -25.40 -7.78 -19.11
C THR A 130 -25.14 -7.45 -17.64
N PRO A 131 -23.88 -7.20 -17.25
CA PRO A 131 -23.56 -6.66 -15.93
C PRO A 131 -24.32 -5.37 -15.66
N THR A 132 -24.83 -5.20 -14.44
CA THR A 132 -25.29 -3.89 -13.96
C THR A 132 -24.07 -3.00 -13.76
N SER A 133 -24.09 -1.81 -14.36
CA SER A 133 -23.13 -0.76 -14.07
C SER A 133 -23.49 -0.07 -12.76
N ILE A 134 -22.57 -0.07 -11.80
CA ILE A 134 -22.68 0.70 -10.56
C ILE A 134 -21.65 1.82 -10.64
N THR A 135 -22.11 3.07 -10.69
CA THR A 135 -21.20 4.23 -10.72
C THR A 135 -20.79 4.56 -9.30
N LEU A 136 -19.49 4.51 -9.01
CA LEU A 136 -18.94 4.64 -7.66
C LEU A 136 -17.84 5.69 -7.63
N ARG A 137 -17.94 6.62 -6.69
CA ARG A 137 -16.96 7.69 -6.49
C ARG A 137 -15.76 7.22 -5.69
N PHE A 138 -14.59 7.31 -6.31
CA PHE A 138 -13.30 7.16 -5.66
C PHE A 138 -12.74 8.53 -5.31
N MET A 139 -12.12 8.62 -4.13
CA MET A 139 -11.43 9.83 -3.65
C MET A 139 -9.98 9.49 -3.31
N GLU A 140 -9.05 10.30 -3.83
CA GLU A 140 -7.64 10.19 -3.48
C GLU A 140 -7.38 10.72 -2.06
N GLU A 141 -6.62 9.98 -1.28
CA GLU A 141 -6.44 10.18 0.16
C GLU A 141 -5.92 11.57 0.53
N ARG A 142 -4.93 12.11 -0.19
CA ARG A 142 -4.27 13.36 0.23
C ARG A 142 -4.79 14.60 -0.49
N SER A 143 -4.83 14.55 -1.82
CA SER A 143 -5.29 15.61 -2.72
C SER A 143 -6.80 15.80 -2.73
N LYS A 144 -7.57 14.80 -2.28
CA LYS A 144 -9.04 14.77 -2.32
C LYS A 144 -9.63 14.87 -3.72
N LEU A 145 -8.82 14.60 -4.75
CA LEU A 145 -9.30 14.44 -6.12
C LEU A 145 -10.33 13.32 -6.18
N GLN A 146 -11.35 13.50 -7.01
CA GLN A 146 -12.45 12.56 -7.16
C GLN A 146 -12.50 12.03 -8.59
N VAL A 147 -12.82 10.75 -8.73
CA VAL A 147 -13.11 10.13 -10.03
C VAL A 147 -14.22 9.11 -9.84
N ASP A 148 -15.23 9.16 -10.70
CA ASP A 148 -16.32 8.19 -10.69
C ASP A 148 -15.95 7.05 -11.65
N LEU A 149 -15.90 5.82 -11.12
CA LEU A 149 -15.59 4.60 -11.86
C LEU A 149 -16.81 3.68 -11.90
N VAL A 150 -16.89 2.84 -12.92
CA VAL A 150 -17.94 1.83 -13.02
C VAL A 150 -17.49 0.48 -12.45
N VAL A 151 -18.22 0.02 -11.43
CA VAL A 151 -18.17 -1.36 -10.94
C VAL A 151 -19.19 -2.18 -11.72
N GLY A 152 -18.73 -3.23 -12.42
CA GLY A 152 -19.60 -4.21 -13.06
C GLY A 152 -20.07 -5.25 -12.04
N ALA A 153 -21.39 -5.39 -11.92
CA ALA A 153 -22.04 -6.32 -10.99
C ALA A 153 -22.94 -7.32 -11.74
N ILE A 154 -22.70 -8.62 -11.53
CA ILE A 154 -23.49 -9.70 -12.13
C ILE A 154 -24.09 -10.54 -11.02
N LYS A 155 -25.39 -10.83 -11.09
CA LYS A 155 -26.02 -11.86 -10.27
C LYS A 155 -25.85 -13.22 -10.97
N VAL A 156 -25.39 -14.22 -10.22
CA VAL A 156 -25.18 -15.59 -10.68
C VAL A 156 -26.15 -16.50 -9.93
N ILE A 157 -27.01 -17.20 -10.66
CA ILE A 157 -28.02 -18.09 -10.12
C ILE A 157 -27.64 -19.53 -10.47
N THR A 158 -27.71 -20.44 -9.49
CA THR A 158 -27.39 -21.86 -9.70
C THR A 158 -28.36 -22.77 -8.96
N VAL A 159 -28.31 -24.06 -9.28
CA VAL A 159 -28.94 -25.12 -8.48
C VAL A 159 -27.85 -25.79 -7.66
N SER A 160 -28.03 -25.80 -6.34
CA SER A 160 -27.04 -26.35 -5.39
C SER A 160 -26.68 -27.81 -5.71
N GLY A 161 -25.39 -28.15 -5.64
CA GLY A 161 -24.90 -29.53 -5.84
C GLY A 161 -25.13 -30.12 -7.24
N SER A 162 -25.45 -29.31 -8.24
CA SER A 162 -25.81 -29.79 -9.59
C SER A 162 -24.83 -29.34 -10.69
N THR A 163 -24.97 -29.96 -11.85
CA THR A 163 -24.30 -29.56 -13.11
C THR A 163 -25.15 -28.62 -13.97
N CYS A 164 -26.28 -28.11 -13.43
CA CYS A 164 -27.13 -27.20 -14.18
C CYS A 164 -26.39 -25.91 -14.54
N THR A 165 -26.62 -25.41 -15.75
CA THR A 165 -25.95 -24.21 -16.26
C THR A 165 -26.17 -23.03 -15.34
N HIS A 166 -25.07 -22.35 -15.00
CA HIS A 166 -25.09 -21.13 -14.23
C HIS A 166 -25.75 -20.02 -15.04
N VAL A 167 -26.65 -19.29 -14.40
CA VAL A 167 -27.42 -18.25 -15.06
C VAL A 167 -26.92 -16.89 -14.57
N ASN A 168 -26.33 -16.14 -15.50
CA ASN A 168 -25.96 -14.74 -15.26
C ASN A 168 -27.13 -13.83 -15.60
N THR A 169 -27.40 -12.86 -14.73
CA THR A 169 -28.52 -11.93 -14.86
C THR A 169 -28.12 -10.57 -14.25
N PRO A 170 -28.85 -9.48 -14.55
CA PRO A 170 -28.53 -8.18 -13.99
C PRO A 170 -28.67 -8.22 -12.46
N PHE A 171 -27.84 -7.44 -11.78
CA PHE A 171 -27.72 -7.42 -10.32
C PHE A 171 -29.06 -7.20 -9.59
N HIS A 172 -29.94 -6.36 -10.17
CA HIS A 172 -31.26 -5.98 -9.64
C HIS A 172 -32.40 -6.92 -10.08
N SER A 173 -32.08 -8.07 -10.68
CA SER A 173 -33.08 -9.04 -11.16
C SER A 173 -33.75 -9.80 -10.02
N ASN A 174 -35.08 -9.76 -9.97
CA ASN A 174 -35.91 -10.65 -9.14
C ASN A 174 -36.62 -11.76 -9.94
N ARG A 175 -36.21 -11.95 -11.20
CA ARG A 175 -36.83 -12.92 -12.10
C ARG A 175 -36.71 -14.36 -11.56
N ASP A 176 -37.84 -15.05 -11.53
CA ASP A 176 -37.88 -16.49 -11.30
C ASP A 176 -37.26 -17.23 -12.50
N ARG A 177 -36.24 -18.05 -12.23
CA ARG A 177 -35.57 -18.88 -13.24
C ARG A 177 -36.17 -20.29 -13.34
N GLY A 178 -37.18 -20.60 -12.54
CA GLY A 178 -37.86 -21.88 -12.54
C GLY A 178 -36.94 -22.99 -12.06
N ARG A 179 -36.92 -24.10 -12.80
CA ARG A 179 -36.22 -25.33 -12.44
C ARG A 179 -35.43 -25.88 -13.61
N CYS A 180 -34.33 -26.57 -13.29
CA CYS A 180 -33.67 -27.50 -14.19
C CYS A 180 -33.98 -28.95 -13.76
N GLN A 181 -33.40 -29.94 -14.45
CA GLN A 181 -33.57 -31.36 -14.14
C GLN A 181 -33.12 -31.73 -12.72
N ALA A 182 -32.11 -31.05 -12.17
CA ALA A 182 -31.59 -31.30 -10.83
C ALA A 182 -32.38 -30.60 -9.71
N GLY A 183 -33.28 -29.66 -10.03
CA GLY A 183 -34.02 -28.90 -9.02
C GLY A 183 -34.29 -27.44 -9.39
N PRO A 184 -34.93 -26.68 -8.48
CA PRO A 184 -35.12 -25.24 -8.64
C PRO A 184 -33.81 -24.47 -8.51
N TYR A 185 -33.76 -23.32 -9.19
CA TYR A 185 -32.68 -22.35 -9.04
C TYR A 185 -32.73 -21.70 -7.65
N ASP A 186 -32.08 -22.35 -6.70
CA ASP A 186 -32.20 -22.12 -5.27
C ASP A 186 -31.05 -21.33 -4.64
N VAL A 187 -29.99 -21.04 -5.41
CA VAL A 187 -28.85 -20.24 -4.96
C VAL A 187 -28.75 -18.91 -5.71
N SER A 188 -28.60 -17.82 -4.96
CA SER A 188 -28.19 -16.50 -5.43
C SER A 188 -26.75 -16.22 -5.04
N ARG A 189 -25.95 -15.77 -6.02
CA ARG A 189 -24.60 -15.25 -5.81
C ARG A 189 -24.39 -13.96 -6.59
N TYR A 190 -23.28 -13.28 -6.35
CA TYR A 190 -22.83 -12.23 -7.24
C TYR A 190 -21.33 -12.19 -7.49
N THR A 191 -20.96 -11.52 -8.57
CA THR A 191 -19.60 -11.17 -8.93
C THR A 191 -19.50 -9.65 -9.11
N LEU A 192 -18.48 -9.04 -8.51
CA LEU A 192 -18.17 -7.62 -8.63
C LEU A 192 -16.78 -7.44 -9.26
N SER A 193 -16.67 -6.51 -10.19
CA SER A 193 -15.45 -6.27 -10.95
C SER A 193 -15.29 -4.83 -11.40
N ILE A 194 -14.05 -4.41 -11.68
CA ILE A 194 -13.72 -3.15 -12.35
C ILE A 194 -12.91 -3.50 -13.61
N SER A 195 -13.26 -2.92 -14.76
CA SER A 195 -12.58 -3.21 -16.03
C SER A 195 -11.30 -2.38 -16.20
N ARG A 196 -10.40 -2.79 -17.10
CA ARG A 196 -9.23 -1.97 -17.49
C ARG A 196 -9.63 -0.55 -17.88
N ALA A 197 -10.67 -0.40 -18.70
CA ALA A 197 -11.09 0.90 -19.21
C ALA A 197 -11.49 1.86 -18.08
N GLU A 198 -12.08 1.34 -17.00
CA GLU A 198 -12.39 2.12 -15.81
C GLU A 198 -11.13 2.44 -14.99
N LEU A 199 -10.26 1.45 -14.76
CA LEU A 199 -9.00 1.67 -14.04
C LEU A 199 -8.10 2.72 -14.73
N GLN A 200 -8.13 2.81 -16.06
CA GLN A 200 -7.39 3.80 -16.86
C GLN A 200 -7.88 5.24 -16.68
N LYS A 201 -9.11 5.46 -16.18
CA LYS A 201 -9.64 6.81 -15.93
C LYS A 201 -8.96 7.50 -14.74
N ILE A 202 -8.25 6.74 -13.91
CA ILE A 202 -7.54 7.28 -12.74
C ILE A 202 -6.43 8.23 -13.21
N PRO A 203 -6.52 9.53 -12.89
CA PRO A 203 -5.73 10.56 -13.58
C PRO A 203 -4.28 10.64 -13.09
N VAL A 204 -4.02 10.24 -11.84
CA VAL A 204 -2.72 10.38 -11.17
C VAL A 204 -2.48 9.21 -10.23
N GLY A 205 -1.21 8.91 -9.95
CA GLY A 205 -0.85 7.98 -8.88
C GLY A 205 -1.30 8.49 -7.50
N GLY A 206 -1.68 7.58 -6.60
CA GLY A 206 -2.23 7.89 -5.29
C GLY A 206 -2.88 6.69 -4.62
N LEU A 207 -3.40 6.94 -3.41
CA LEU A 207 -4.22 5.99 -2.67
C LEU A 207 -5.70 6.39 -2.85
N TRP A 208 -6.42 5.65 -3.68
CA TRP A 208 -7.82 5.96 -4.00
C TRP A 208 -8.75 5.07 -3.19
N ARG A 209 -9.70 5.67 -2.49
CA ARG A 209 -10.67 4.97 -1.65
C ARG A 209 -12.11 5.19 -2.11
N ALA A 210 -12.93 4.16 -2.01
CA ALA A 210 -14.37 4.23 -2.18
C ALA A 210 -15.07 3.25 -1.24
N ARG A 211 -16.35 3.49 -0.96
CA ARG A 211 -17.20 2.54 -0.25
C ARG A 211 -18.40 2.19 -1.12
N LEU A 212 -18.54 0.91 -1.47
CA LEU A 212 -19.71 0.41 -2.17
C LEU A 212 -20.70 -0.14 -1.15
N GLU A 213 -21.98 0.23 -1.24
CA GLU A 213 -23.04 -0.29 -0.38
C GLU A 213 -24.32 -0.56 -1.17
N PHE A 214 -24.90 -1.74 -0.99
CA PHE A 214 -26.14 -2.13 -1.66
C PHE A 214 -26.98 -3.05 -0.77
N TYR A 215 -28.28 -3.07 -1.05
CA TYR A 215 -29.25 -3.90 -0.34
C TYR A 215 -29.45 -5.23 -1.04
N VAL A 216 -29.59 -6.28 -0.24
CA VAL A 216 -30.16 -7.56 -0.67
C VAL A 216 -31.65 -7.52 -0.39
N ARG A 217 -32.47 -7.78 -1.41
CA ARG A 217 -33.93 -7.77 -1.33
C ARG A 217 -34.49 -9.07 -1.82
N GLU A 218 -35.13 -9.81 -0.92
CA GLU A 218 -36.03 -10.88 -1.31
C GLU A 218 -37.27 -10.28 -1.99
N LEU A 219 -37.86 -11.06 -2.90
CA LEU A 219 -39.08 -10.64 -3.58
C LEU A 219 -40.23 -10.47 -2.58
N GLU A 220 -41.11 -9.50 -2.84
CA GLU A 220 -42.30 -9.20 -2.02
C GLU A 220 -41.97 -8.73 -0.59
N ASN A 221 -40.69 -8.61 -0.23
CA ASN A 221 -40.26 -7.98 1.02
C ASN A 221 -40.12 -6.44 0.82
N PRO A 222 -40.94 -5.63 1.51
CA PRO A 222 -40.85 -4.17 1.40
C PRO A 222 -39.55 -3.62 2.01
N VAL A 223 -38.94 -4.34 2.96
CA VAL A 223 -37.73 -3.95 3.68
C VAL A 223 -36.52 -4.71 3.11
N PRO A 224 -35.33 -4.09 3.00
CA PRO A 224 -34.10 -4.84 2.72
C PRO A 224 -33.90 -6.01 3.69
N SER A 225 -33.60 -7.19 3.15
CA SER A 225 -33.27 -8.38 3.98
C SER A 225 -31.87 -8.29 4.56
N ALA A 226 -30.94 -7.59 3.88
CA ALA A 226 -29.58 -7.36 4.34
C ALA A 226 -28.91 -6.18 3.61
N THR A 227 -27.80 -5.71 4.15
CA THR A 227 -26.91 -4.70 3.56
C THR A 227 -25.52 -5.30 3.34
N HIS A 228 -25.04 -5.22 2.11
CA HIS A 228 -23.68 -5.64 1.75
C HIS A 228 -22.84 -4.40 1.47
N SER A 229 -21.60 -4.41 1.95
CA SER A 229 -20.70 -3.27 1.87
C SER A 229 -19.26 -3.69 1.58
N TYR A 230 -18.55 -2.85 0.81
CA TYR A 230 -17.15 -3.04 0.47
C TYR A 230 -16.37 -1.74 0.60
N ASP A 231 -15.29 -1.77 1.40
CA ASP A 231 -14.29 -0.71 1.39
C ASP A 231 -13.23 -1.05 0.34
N ILE A 232 -13.15 -0.23 -0.70
CA ILE A 232 -12.31 -0.47 -1.88
C ILE A 232 -11.12 0.48 -1.85
N GLU A 233 -9.92 -0.08 -1.94
CA GLU A 233 -8.66 0.66 -2.00
C GLU A 233 -7.91 0.36 -3.31
N LEU A 234 -7.56 1.39 -4.08
CA LEU A 234 -6.69 1.27 -5.24
C LEU A 234 -5.38 1.99 -4.94
N ARG A 235 -4.28 1.23 -4.91
CA ARG A 235 -2.90 1.73 -4.78
C ARG A 235 -2.33 1.88 -6.18
N VAL A 236 -2.37 3.10 -6.70
CA VAL A 236 -1.97 3.39 -8.08
C VAL A 236 -0.65 4.12 -8.10
N THR A 237 0.41 3.54 -8.65
CA THR A 237 1.69 4.24 -8.82
C THR A 237 1.83 4.85 -10.21
N ASP A 238 2.65 5.90 -10.31
CA ASP A 238 3.03 6.56 -11.54
C ASP A 238 4.56 6.73 -11.56
N ASN A 239 5.26 5.60 -11.52
CA ASN A 239 6.71 5.57 -11.27
C ASN A 239 7.52 6.29 -12.36
N GLN A 240 7.00 6.35 -13.58
CA GLN A 240 7.67 6.99 -14.71
C GLN A 240 7.62 8.53 -14.64
N ASN A 241 6.76 9.09 -13.80
CA ASN A 241 6.57 10.54 -13.67
C ASN A 241 7.08 11.11 -12.33
N ALA A 242 7.66 10.29 -11.46
CA ALA A 242 8.28 10.75 -10.21
C ALA A 242 9.42 11.75 -10.51
N GLN A 243 9.38 12.94 -9.90
CA GLN A 243 10.32 14.01 -10.24
C GLN A 243 10.46 15.08 -9.15
N ILE A 244 11.58 15.81 -9.22
CA ILE A 244 11.82 17.04 -8.45
C ILE A 244 11.42 18.22 -9.32
N TYR A 245 10.46 19.01 -8.87
CA TYR A 245 9.96 20.18 -9.59
C TYR A 245 10.43 21.47 -8.92
N PHE A 246 10.94 22.43 -9.70
CA PHE A 246 11.36 23.74 -9.23
C PHE A 246 10.41 24.83 -9.77
N PRO A 247 9.45 25.33 -8.98
CA PRO A 247 8.41 26.24 -9.49
C PRO A 247 8.94 27.55 -10.07
N THR A 248 10.06 28.04 -9.55
CA THR A 248 10.67 29.32 -9.95
C THR A 248 11.76 29.17 -11.01
N LEU A 249 12.14 27.94 -11.37
CA LEU A 249 13.21 27.68 -12.32
C LEU A 249 12.62 27.00 -13.56
N SER A 250 12.56 27.75 -14.66
CA SER A 250 11.89 27.33 -15.91
C SER A 250 12.74 26.44 -16.83
N SER A 251 13.93 26.02 -16.40
CA SER A 251 14.88 25.26 -17.22
C SER A 251 15.07 23.83 -16.71
N ILE A 252 15.26 22.90 -17.65
CA ILE A 252 15.67 21.50 -17.39
C ILE A 252 17.07 21.39 -16.74
N SER A 253 17.86 22.45 -16.78
CA SER A 253 19.15 22.57 -16.12
C SER A 253 19.21 23.91 -15.38
N PRO A 254 18.58 23.98 -14.19
CA PRO A 254 18.50 25.21 -13.43
C PRO A 254 19.90 25.73 -13.04
N ARG A 255 20.11 27.04 -13.14
CA ARG A 255 21.30 27.72 -12.60
C ARG A 255 20.91 28.52 -11.37
N VAL A 256 21.70 28.39 -10.31
CA VAL A 256 21.49 29.11 -9.05
C VAL A 256 22.72 29.97 -8.80
N ALA A 257 22.55 31.29 -8.79
CA ALA A 257 23.61 32.20 -8.38
C ALA A 257 23.66 32.23 -6.85
N LEU A 258 24.86 32.10 -6.26
CA LEU A 258 25.02 32.15 -4.80
C LEU A 258 25.11 33.58 -4.24
N ASP A 259 24.90 34.59 -5.09
CA ASP A 259 24.74 36.00 -4.73
C ASP A 259 25.80 36.48 -3.71
N LEU A 260 27.08 36.33 -4.08
CA LEU A 260 28.24 36.63 -3.23
C LEU A 260 28.26 38.10 -2.79
N ARG A 261 28.64 38.33 -1.53
CA ARG A 261 28.75 39.63 -0.87
C ARG A 261 30.05 39.70 -0.08
N ARG A 262 30.48 40.92 0.24
CA ARG A 262 31.68 41.20 1.04
C ARG A 262 31.29 41.83 2.37
N ARG A 263 32.02 41.51 3.43
CA ARG A 263 31.99 42.22 4.71
C ARG A 263 33.41 42.42 5.26
N PRO A 264 33.64 43.44 6.10
CA PRO A 264 34.90 43.55 6.84
C PRO A 264 35.11 42.33 7.75
N GLY A 265 36.27 41.69 7.65
CA GLY A 265 36.72 40.64 8.56
C GLY A 265 37.73 41.14 9.58
N PRO A 266 38.35 40.23 10.35
CA PRO A 266 39.45 40.55 11.25
C PRO A 266 40.55 41.34 10.53
N ASN A 267 41.10 42.37 11.17
CA ASN A 267 42.11 43.28 10.60
C ASN A 267 41.68 43.94 9.28
N PHE A 268 40.38 44.21 9.12
CA PHE A 268 39.79 44.81 7.91
C PHE A 268 40.04 44.01 6.62
N VAL A 269 40.35 42.71 6.73
CA VAL A 269 40.50 41.82 5.58
C VAL A 269 39.11 41.47 5.03
N PRO A 270 38.79 41.71 3.74
CA PRO A 270 37.48 41.39 3.18
C PRO A 270 37.18 39.89 3.22
N ILE A 271 36.03 39.55 3.82
CA ILE A 271 35.48 38.18 3.82
C ILE A 271 34.32 38.14 2.84
N VAL A 272 34.37 37.15 1.94
CA VAL A 272 33.30 36.84 0.99
C VAL A 272 32.39 35.77 1.60
N TYR A 273 31.09 35.98 1.47
CA TYR A 273 30.05 35.05 1.87
C TYR A 273 28.89 35.14 0.88
N GLY A 274 27.96 34.20 0.92
CA GLY A 274 26.82 34.20 0.02
C GLY A 274 25.96 32.98 0.23
N GLY A 275 24.80 32.98 -0.40
CA GLY A 275 23.89 31.87 -0.36
C GLY A 275 22.60 32.18 -1.08
N ARG A 276 21.86 31.14 -1.41
CA ARG A 276 20.56 31.24 -2.06
C ARG A 276 19.68 30.08 -1.66
N SER A 277 18.38 30.35 -1.59
CA SER A 277 17.37 29.31 -1.41
C SER A 277 16.56 29.14 -2.68
N VAL A 278 16.19 27.89 -2.96
CA VAL A 278 15.37 27.50 -4.10
C VAL A 278 14.26 26.59 -3.61
N ASP A 279 13.02 27.02 -3.85
CA ASP A 279 11.86 26.18 -3.57
C ASP A 279 11.75 25.04 -4.58
N MET A 280 11.36 23.88 -4.08
CA MET A 280 11.09 22.69 -4.86
C MET A 280 9.79 22.03 -4.40
N CYS A 281 9.33 21.07 -5.18
CA CYS A 281 8.34 20.10 -4.77
C CYS A 281 8.76 18.71 -5.23
N PHE A 282 8.73 17.74 -4.32
CA PHE A 282 9.02 16.35 -4.63
C PHE A 282 7.72 15.61 -4.95
N TYR A 283 7.59 15.11 -6.17
CA TYR A 283 6.49 14.26 -6.58
C TYR A 283 6.97 12.82 -6.63
N ASP A 284 6.39 11.98 -5.78
CA ASP A 284 6.77 10.58 -5.58
C ASP A 284 6.10 9.60 -6.55
N GLY A 285 5.23 10.08 -7.45
CA GLY A 285 4.42 9.22 -8.31
C GLY A 285 3.30 8.48 -7.57
N PHE A 286 3.04 8.78 -6.29
CA PHE A 286 2.06 8.06 -5.46
C PHE A 286 1.19 9.02 -4.63
N GLY A 287 0.95 10.22 -5.14
CA GLY A 287 0.08 11.21 -4.49
C GLY A 287 0.60 11.69 -3.14
N SER A 288 1.93 11.63 -2.93
CA SER A 288 2.57 11.85 -1.64
C SER A 288 2.12 10.85 -0.54
N ASN A 289 1.63 9.66 -0.89
CA ASN A 289 1.24 8.62 0.08
C ASN A 289 2.39 7.68 0.46
N SER A 290 3.59 7.88 -0.07
CA SER A 290 4.69 6.96 0.21
C SER A 290 5.03 6.93 1.71
N PRO A 291 4.93 5.78 2.38
CA PRO A 291 5.11 5.68 3.83
C PRO A 291 6.58 5.79 4.26
N GLY A 292 7.52 5.59 3.32
CA GLY A 292 8.94 5.67 3.58
C GLY A 292 9.46 7.09 3.83
N ALA A 293 10.60 7.16 4.51
CA ALA A 293 11.38 8.39 4.66
C ALA A 293 11.84 8.92 3.30
N LEU A 294 11.82 10.24 3.13
CA LEU A 294 12.51 10.88 2.00
C LEU A 294 14.02 10.84 2.26
N ARG A 295 14.78 10.26 1.34
CA ARG A 295 16.24 10.24 1.38
C ARG A 295 16.81 11.09 0.25
N VAL A 296 17.75 11.95 0.58
CA VAL A 296 18.35 12.92 -0.34
C VAL A 296 19.85 12.68 -0.45
N ARG A 297 20.33 12.53 -1.68
CA ARG A 297 21.75 12.45 -2.00
C ARG A 297 22.15 13.66 -2.83
N ALA A 298 23.33 14.19 -2.54
CA ALA A 298 23.93 15.27 -3.30
C ALA A 298 25.29 14.81 -3.80
N SER A 299 25.58 15.04 -5.07
CA SER A 299 26.91 14.78 -5.65
C SER A 299 27.32 15.92 -6.55
N ASP A 300 28.57 16.34 -6.46
CA ASP A 300 29.22 17.12 -7.51
C ASP A 300 29.99 16.15 -8.40
N ALA A 301 30.12 16.45 -9.69
CA ALA A 301 30.73 15.53 -10.67
C ALA A 301 32.24 15.31 -10.46
N ARG A 302 32.79 15.66 -9.29
CA ARG A 302 34.22 15.86 -9.08
C ARG A 302 34.71 15.35 -7.72
N ALA A 303 34.28 14.14 -7.35
CA ALA A 303 34.56 13.48 -6.07
C ALA A 303 36.06 13.30 -5.72
N ASN A 304 36.98 13.45 -6.68
CA ASN A 304 38.41 13.14 -6.53
C ASN A 304 39.33 14.35 -6.33
N PHE A 305 38.84 15.48 -5.81
CA PHE A 305 39.71 16.63 -5.53
C PHE A 305 40.46 16.51 -4.18
N PRO A 306 41.79 16.73 -4.16
CA PRO A 306 42.63 16.30 -3.04
C PRO A 306 42.60 17.18 -1.77
N ALA A 307 41.71 18.18 -1.66
CA ALA A 307 41.59 18.99 -0.44
C ALA A 307 40.22 19.66 -0.36
N ARG A 308 39.30 19.03 0.38
CA ARG A 308 37.94 19.51 0.62
C ARG A 308 37.48 19.03 2.01
N PRO A 309 36.83 19.88 2.82
CA PRO A 309 36.11 19.44 3.99
C PRO A 309 34.97 18.47 3.62
N PRO A 310 34.85 17.33 4.33
CA PRO A 310 33.78 16.37 4.10
C PRO A 310 32.40 17.07 4.12
N GLY A 311 31.55 16.76 3.14
CA GLY A 311 30.17 17.26 3.08
C GLY A 311 29.94 18.57 2.29
N ASN A 312 30.97 19.35 1.94
CA ASN A 312 30.82 20.62 1.19
C ASN A 312 30.87 20.48 -0.34
N GLY A 313 29.91 21.00 -1.12
CA GLY A 313 30.07 21.12 -2.57
C GLY A 313 31.20 22.07 -3.00
N LEU A 314 31.69 21.91 -4.23
CA LEU A 314 32.74 22.76 -4.82
C LEU A 314 32.28 23.50 -6.08
N LEU A 315 32.56 24.80 -6.14
CA LEU A 315 32.58 25.59 -7.37
C LEU A 315 34.03 25.77 -7.83
N VAL A 316 34.26 25.70 -9.13
CA VAL A 316 35.60 25.83 -9.74
C VAL A 316 35.64 27.05 -10.62
N ARG A 317 36.77 27.76 -10.61
CA ARG A 317 37.00 28.91 -11.48
C ARG A 317 36.90 28.48 -12.95
N ARG A 318 36.13 29.23 -13.74
CA ARG A 318 35.98 28.96 -15.17
C ARG A 318 37.35 29.03 -15.87
N GLY A 319 37.62 28.05 -16.73
CA GLY A 319 38.88 27.95 -17.46
C GLY A 319 40.03 27.31 -16.68
N THR A 320 39.77 26.77 -15.48
CA THR A 320 40.76 25.98 -14.73
C THR A 320 40.21 24.58 -14.43
N ASP A 321 41.12 23.66 -14.09
CA ASP A 321 40.76 22.32 -13.61
C ASP A 321 40.35 22.30 -12.14
N GLY A 322 40.60 23.41 -11.43
CA GLY A 322 40.38 23.51 -10.00
C GLY A 322 41.41 22.72 -9.21
N SER A 323 42.61 22.45 -9.72
CA SER A 323 43.69 21.75 -9.00
C SER A 323 44.25 22.54 -7.82
N GLN A 324 44.13 23.88 -7.84
CA GLN A 324 44.64 24.76 -6.80
C GLN A 324 43.54 25.24 -5.85
N PRO A 325 43.78 25.36 -4.53
CA PRO A 325 42.79 25.87 -3.57
C PRO A 325 42.26 27.28 -3.90
N ARG A 326 43.06 28.13 -4.54
CA ARG A 326 42.65 29.48 -4.97
C ARG A 326 41.60 29.50 -6.08
N GLN A 327 41.49 28.39 -6.81
CA GLN A 327 40.56 28.21 -7.93
C GLN A 327 39.25 27.53 -7.51
N ARG A 328 39.00 27.38 -6.20
CA ARG A 328 37.82 26.69 -5.66
C ARG A 328 37.05 27.56 -4.70
N ILE A 329 35.72 27.49 -4.71
CA ILE A 329 34.86 28.02 -3.64
C ILE A 329 34.04 26.88 -3.08
N GLU A 330 34.05 26.72 -1.76
CA GLU A 330 33.26 25.71 -1.07
C GLU A 330 31.88 26.25 -0.70
N TYR A 331 30.88 25.37 -0.76
CA TYR A 331 29.53 25.68 -0.31
C TYR A 331 28.87 24.47 0.34
N ARG A 332 27.87 24.71 1.17
CA ARG A 332 27.04 23.70 1.82
C ARG A 332 25.70 23.63 1.12
N VAL A 333 25.11 22.43 1.12
CA VAL A 333 23.76 22.19 0.61
C VAL A 333 22.90 21.73 1.76
N GLY A 334 21.77 22.38 1.99
CA GLY A 334 20.78 21.99 2.97
C GLY A 334 19.42 21.80 2.33
N LEU A 335 18.55 21.03 2.99
CA LEU A 335 17.14 20.91 2.64
C LEU A 335 16.31 21.19 3.88
N THR A 336 15.36 22.11 3.73
CA THR A 336 14.23 22.25 4.64
C THR A 336 13.06 21.44 4.10
N TYR A 337 12.64 20.42 4.85
CA TYR A 337 11.55 19.51 4.46
C TYR A 337 10.66 19.21 5.68
N ALA A 338 9.35 19.37 5.51
CA ALA A 338 8.36 19.19 6.59
C ALA A 338 8.72 19.96 7.90
N GLY A 339 9.24 21.18 7.75
CA GLY A 339 9.63 22.05 8.88
C GLY A 339 11.01 21.77 9.47
N ALA A 340 11.69 20.70 9.08
CA ALA A 340 13.04 20.38 9.56
C ALA A 340 14.11 20.77 8.53
N HIS A 341 15.11 21.54 8.95
CA HIS A 341 16.29 21.84 8.14
C HIS A 341 17.42 20.86 8.45
N ARG A 342 18.02 20.27 7.41
CA ARG A 342 19.22 19.44 7.55
C ARG A 342 20.23 19.75 6.45
N TRP A 343 21.50 19.76 6.82
CA TRP A 343 22.61 19.79 5.88
C TRP A 343 22.77 18.41 5.22
N VAL A 344 22.94 18.41 3.90
CA VAL A 344 23.20 17.23 3.08
C VAL A 344 24.69 17.17 2.77
N ASN A 345 25.31 16.05 3.10
CA ASN A 345 26.72 15.83 2.78
C ASN A 345 26.86 15.55 1.27
N VAL A 346 27.49 16.47 0.54
CA VAL A 346 27.80 16.24 -0.87
C VAL A 346 28.81 15.10 -1.00
N GLY A 347 28.60 14.15 -1.91
CA GLY A 347 29.45 12.98 -2.10
C GLY A 347 29.12 11.79 -1.19
N ASP A 348 28.19 11.94 -0.23
CA ASP A 348 27.71 10.83 0.58
C ASP A 348 26.82 9.89 -0.25
N THR A 349 27.21 8.62 -0.30
CA THR A 349 26.48 7.58 -1.05
C THR A 349 25.27 7.05 -0.30
N VAL A 350 25.22 7.21 1.03
CA VAL A 350 24.06 6.83 1.85
C VAL A 350 22.99 7.90 1.73
N GLY A 351 23.36 9.18 1.90
CA GLY A 351 22.45 10.31 1.82
C GLY A 351 21.76 10.63 3.14
N THR A 352 21.13 11.80 3.17
CA THR A 352 20.46 12.34 4.35
C THR A 352 18.99 11.97 4.35
N SER A 353 18.53 11.34 5.42
CA SER A 353 17.12 10.95 5.60
C SER A 353 16.30 12.06 6.25
N PHE A 354 15.03 12.17 5.86
CA PHE A 354 14.04 13.10 6.38
C PHE A 354 12.80 12.32 6.84
N THR A 355 11.77 13.04 7.31
CA THR A 355 10.50 12.40 7.68
C THR A 355 9.84 11.68 6.49
N SER A 356 8.84 10.84 6.78
CA SER A 356 8.09 10.12 5.75
C SER A 356 7.35 11.06 4.80
N VAL A 357 7.24 10.67 3.53
CA VAL A 357 6.52 11.45 2.52
C VAL A 357 5.03 11.56 2.88
N ALA A 358 4.43 10.46 3.35
CA ALA A 358 3.04 10.41 3.80
C ALA A 358 2.71 11.38 4.96
N GLN A 359 3.68 11.72 5.82
CA GLN A 359 3.48 12.65 6.94
C GLN A 359 3.84 14.10 6.59
N ALA A 360 4.57 14.35 5.51
CA ALA A 360 4.95 15.70 5.12
C ALA A 360 3.73 16.48 4.57
N PRO A 361 3.65 17.80 4.76
CA PRO A 361 2.63 18.63 4.12
C PRO A 361 2.62 18.45 2.60
N ILE A 362 1.47 18.65 1.95
CA ILE A 362 1.35 18.60 0.49
C ILE A 362 1.09 19.97 -0.11
N ARG A 363 1.44 20.10 -1.38
CA ARG A 363 1.01 21.20 -2.26
C ARG A 363 0.44 20.62 -3.54
N ILE A 364 -0.68 21.18 -3.99
CA ILE A 364 -1.24 20.84 -5.29
C ILE A 364 -0.53 21.68 -6.36
N VAL A 365 0.05 21.02 -7.35
CA VAL A 365 0.79 21.67 -8.45
C VAL A 365 0.41 21.06 -9.79
N ARG A 366 0.69 21.77 -10.88
CA ARG A 366 0.70 21.22 -12.23
C ARG A 366 2.14 20.93 -12.61
N LEU A 367 2.43 19.68 -12.94
CA LEU A 367 3.75 19.27 -13.39
C LEU A 367 3.82 19.20 -14.91
N PRO A 368 4.96 19.55 -15.53
CA PRO A 368 5.20 19.25 -16.93
C PRO A 368 4.98 17.76 -17.21
N GLY A 369 4.28 17.43 -18.30
CA GLY A 369 4.00 16.05 -18.70
C GLY A 369 2.81 15.37 -18.01
N ILE A 370 2.22 15.97 -16.97
CA ILE A 370 1.04 15.42 -16.29
C ILE A 370 -0.15 16.37 -16.47
N PRO A 371 -1.24 15.94 -17.14
CA PRO A 371 -2.37 16.83 -17.46
C PRO A 371 -3.22 17.19 -16.24
N ALA A 372 -3.23 16.35 -15.21
CA ALA A 372 -3.99 16.54 -13.98
C ALA A 372 -3.14 17.20 -12.87
N PRO A 373 -3.75 17.98 -11.96
CA PRO A 373 -3.07 18.44 -10.76
C PRO A 373 -2.60 17.25 -9.90
N VAL A 374 -1.41 17.37 -9.31
CA VAL A 374 -0.84 16.33 -8.44
C VAL A 374 -0.51 16.89 -7.07
N ALA A 375 -0.56 16.03 -6.05
CA ALA A 375 -0.01 16.33 -4.74
C ALA A 375 1.49 16.00 -4.71
N CYS A 376 2.31 16.98 -4.36
CA CYS A 376 3.74 16.84 -4.12
C CYS A 376 4.09 17.37 -2.72
N THR A 377 5.23 16.96 -2.17
CA THR A 377 5.71 17.45 -0.88
C THR A 377 6.70 18.61 -1.10
N PRO A 378 6.40 19.83 -0.59
CA PRO A 378 7.26 20.98 -0.80
C PRO A 378 8.52 20.90 0.05
N GLY A 379 9.60 21.49 -0.46
CA GLY A 379 10.84 21.69 0.28
C GLY A 379 11.61 22.88 -0.25
N THR A 380 12.63 23.32 0.49
CA THR A 380 13.50 24.43 0.08
C THR A 380 14.95 23.98 0.16
N LEU A 381 15.65 23.96 -0.98
CA LEU A 381 17.10 23.80 -1.02
C LEU A 381 17.75 25.10 -0.57
N ALA A 382 18.70 25.00 0.35
CA ALA A 382 19.56 26.10 0.76
C ALA A 382 20.98 25.84 0.28
N PHE A 383 21.58 26.84 -0.33
CA PHE A 383 22.99 26.86 -0.71
C PHE A 383 23.68 27.94 0.10
N GLU A 384 24.79 27.62 0.76
CA GLU A 384 25.53 28.58 1.58
C GLU A 384 27.03 28.46 1.32
N VAL A 385 27.67 29.54 0.91
CA VAL A 385 29.13 29.58 0.70
C VAL A 385 29.83 29.56 2.04
N VAL A 386 30.84 28.69 2.18
CA VAL A 386 31.74 28.72 3.33
C VAL A 386 32.53 30.03 3.26
N PRO A 387 32.41 30.93 4.25
CA PRO A 387 33.05 32.24 4.16
C PRO A 387 34.57 32.12 3.98
N PHE A 388 35.13 32.94 3.09
CA PHE A 388 36.56 32.90 2.76
C PHE A 388 37.15 34.30 2.62
N VAL A 389 38.47 34.43 2.77
CA VAL A 389 39.18 35.68 2.55
C VAL A 389 39.33 35.94 1.06
N GLU A 390 38.92 37.11 0.59
CA GLU A 390 38.86 37.42 -0.85
C GLU A 390 40.20 37.20 -1.58
N ARG A 391 41.30 37.71 -1.01
CA ARG A 391 42.65 37.62 -1.62
C ARG A 391 43.22 36.19 -1.69
N GLU A 392 42.58 35.21 -1.05
CA GLU A 392 43.00 33.81 -1.12
C GLU A 392 42.43 33.08 -2.34
N LYS A 393 41.54 33.73 -3.11
CA LYS A 393 40.94 33.17 -4.32
C LYS A 393 41.33 33.97 -5.55
N ASP A 394 41.42 33.28 -6.67
CA ASP A 394 41.70 33.90 -7.96
C ASP A 394 40.47 34.67 -8.46
N ALA A 395 40.68 35.88 -9.00
CA ALA A 395 39.59 36.66 -9.58
C ALA A 395 38.96 35.96 -10.79
N GLY A 396 37.63 35.94 -10.86
CA GLY A 396 36.88 35.38 -11.99
C GLY A 396 35.52 34.81 -11.61
N SER A 397 34.88 34.13 -12.58
CA SER A 397 33.62 33.42 -12.37
C SER A 397 33.88 31.99 -11.91
N PHE A 398 33.06 31.51 -10.96
CA PHE A 398 33.14 30.15 -10.43
C PHE A 398 31.82 29.42 -10.71
N GLU A 399 31.91 28.15 -11.12
CA GLU A 399 30.74 27.31 -11.40
C GLU A 399 31.01 25.85 -11.07
N GLY A 400 29.96 25.08 -10.82
CA GLY A 400 30.06 23.65 -10.53
C GLY A 400 28.71 22.96 -10.73
N PRO A 401 28.67 21.78 -11.36
CA PRO A 401 27.44 21.00 -11.46
C PRO A 401 27.12 20.36 -10.10
N LEU A 402 25.83 20.32 -9.77
CA LEU A 402 25.31 19.60 -8.61
C LEU A 402 24.18 18.69 -9.07
N ARG A 403 24.27 17.41 -8.70
CA ARG A 403 23.20 16.42 -8.88
C ARG A 403 22.56 16.15 -7.53
N ILE A 404 21.26 16.40 -7.45
CA ILE A 404 20.41 16.06 -6.31
C ILE A 404 19.55 14.88 -6.71
N GLU A 405 19.56 13.84 -5.89
CA GLU A 405 18.73 12.65 -6.08
C GLU A 405 17.86 12.44 -4.85
N MET A 406 16.61 12.09 -5.10
CA MET A 406 15.61 11.88 -4.07
C MET A 406 15.00 10.50 -4.22
N PHE A 407 14.93 9.79 -3.11
CA PHE A 407 14.42 8.43 -3.04
C PHE A 407 13.42 8.35 -1.89
N VAL A 408 12.41 7.51 -2.05
CA VAL A 408 11.59 7.10 -0.92
C VAL A 408 12.09 5.75 -0.44
N ASP A 409 12.44 5.68 0.84
CA ASP A 409 12.88 4.44 1.46
C ASP A 409 11.78 3.39 1.40
N ALA A 410 12.16 2.11 1.29
CA ALA A 410 11.20 1.04 1.50
C ALA A 410 10.55 1.22 2.88
N ALA A 411 9.22 1.09 2.95
CA ALA A 411 8.51 1.12 4.22
C ALA A 411 9.13 0.07 5.15
N ARG A 412 9.51 0.47 6.37
CA ARG A 412 9.76 -0.52 7.43
C ARG A 412 8.37 -1.09 7.79
N MET A 413 8.09 -2.30 7.32
CA MET A 413 6.88 -3.04 7.67
C MET A 413 6.89 -3.44 9.15
#